data_AF-A0A1G7XI22-F1
#
_entry.id   AF-A0A1G7XI22-F1
#
_cell.length_a   1.000
_cell.length_b   1.000
_cell.length_c   1.000
_cell.angle_alpha   90.00
_cell.angle_beta   90.00
_cell.angle_gamma   90.00
#
_symmetry.space_group_name_H-M   'P 1'
#
loop_
_entity.id
_entity.type
_entity.pdbx_description
1 polymer ?
#
loop_
_entity_poly.entity_id
_entity_poly.type
_entity_poly.pdbx_seq_one_letter_code
_entity_poly.pdbx_strand_id
1 'polypeptide(L)'
;MLTKPDMRNSIDSIIARASNIARWLFFINLIPTVIAGGVIFITFNKLEQNSFRNTYDWIVLSLMLSGIALQYIYYRQTTNTDNVLNPVGWVFSIIVNAIFIVSYLVRFFSAPSFGALMIVYPAAFLVCSVKGLRLIRHFESSYIS
;
A
#
# COMPACT_ATOMS: atom_id res chain seq x y z
N MET A 1 34.24 11.55 -5.82
CA MET A 1 33.86 12.09 -4.51
C MET A 1 32.89 13.23 -4.73
N LEU A 2 31.62 13.07 -4.34
CA LEU A 2 30.66 14.17 -4.32
C LEU A 2 31.03 15.13 -3.19
N THR A 3 30.94 16.44 -3.42
CA THR A 3 31.15 17.39 -2.34
C THR A 3 29.96 17.31 -1.36
N LYS A 4 30.16 17.62 -0.06
CA LYS A 4 29.07 17.64 0.94
C LYS A 4 27.77 18.34 0.48
N PRO A 5 27.80 19.49 -0.21
CA PRO A 5 26.57 20.11 -0.73
C PRO A 5 25.91 19.27 -1.84
N ASP A 6 26.67 18.57 -2.69
CA ASP A 6 26.11 17.70 -3.73
C ASP A 6 25.41 16.46 -3.12
N MET A 7 25.95 15.92 -2.02
CA MET A 7 25.31 14.81 -1.30
C MET A 7 24.00 15.22 -0.63
N ARG A 8 23.90 16.44 -0.08
CA ARG A 8 22.67 16.92 0.53
C ARG A 8 21.56 17.14 -0.50
N ASN A 9 21.92 17.74 -1.64
CA ASN A 9 20.98 17.96 -2.75
C ASN A 9 20.46 16.65 -3.36
N SER A 10 21.30 15.60 -3.42
CA SER A 10 20.88 14.30 -3.92
C SER A 10 19.92 13.58 -2.96
N ILE A 11 20.19 13.63 -1.65
CA ILE A 11 19.29 13.11 -0.60
C ILE A 11 17.91 13.76 -0.68
N ASP A 12 17.88 15.10 -0.68
CA ASP A 12 16.62 15.86 -0.66
C ASP A 12 15.78 15.55 -1.93
N SER A 13 16.44 15.35 -3.08
CA SER A 13 15.78 14.96 -4.33
C SER A 13 15.16 13.55 -4.28
N ILE A 14 15.82 12.61 -3.61
CA ILE A 14 15.37 11.21 -3.47
C ILE A 14 14.20 11.15 -2.48
N ILE A 15 14.32 11.81 -1.33
CA ILE A 15 13.26 11.91 -0.33
C ILE A 15 12.02 12.57 -0.95
N ALA A 16 12.18 13.66 -1.71
CA ALA A 16 11.06 14.31 -2.39
C ALA A 16 10.35 13.38 -3.39
N ARG A 17 11.10 12.60 -4.17
CA ARG A 17 10.53 11.63 -5.12
C ARG A 17 9.79 10.50 -4.41
N ALA A 18 10.39 9.89 -3.38
CA ALA A 18 9.76 8.81 -2.61
C ALA A 18 8.50 9.31 -1.86
N SER A 19 8.56 10.50 -1.29
CA SER A 19 7.42 11.16 -0.63
C SER A 19 6.29 11.44 -1.62
N ASN A 20 6.60 11.88 -2.85
CA ASN A 20 5.59 12.07 -3.89
C ASN A 20 4.92 10.75 -4.31
N ILE A 21 5.67 9.65 -4.39
CA ILE A 21 5.09 8.31 -4.64
C ILE A 21 4.15 7.94 -3.48
N ALA A 22 4.58 8.11 -2.23
CA ALA A 22 3.75 7.82 -1.06
C ALA A 22 2.48 8.69 -1.02
N ARG A 23 2.56 9.96 -1.43
CA ARG A 23 1.40 10.87 -1.53
C ARG A 23 0.40 10.39 -2.56
N TRP A 24 0.88 10.02 -3.75
CA TRP A 24 0.02 9.45 -4.79
C TRP A 24 -0.68 8.18 -4.31
N LEU A 25 0.07 7.26 -3.67
CA LEU A 25 -0.49 6.04 -3.09
C LEU A 25 -1.52 6.34 -2.00
N PHE A 26 -1.25 7.29 -1.12
CA PHE A 26 -2.16 7.72 -0.05
C PHE A 26 -3.48 8.26 -0.60
N PHE A 27 -3.44 9.21 -1.54
CA PHE A 27 -4.65 9.86 -2.04
C PHE A 27 -5.51 8.91 -2.88
N ILE A 28 -4.87 8.10 -3.73
CA ILE A 28 -5.62 7.10 -4.51
C ILE A 28 -6.25 6.06 -3.57
N ASN A 29 -5.54 5.63 -2.52
CA ASN A 29 -6.05 4.63 -1.58
C ASN A 29 -7.04 5.15 -0.55
N LEU A 30 -7.17 6.46 -0.41
CA LEU A 30 -8.11 7.07 0.52
C LEU A 30 -9.56 6.68 0.19
N ILE A 31 -9.97 6.80 -1.07
CA ILE A 31 -11.35 6.50 -1.50
C ILE A 31 -11.73 5.03 -1.20
N PRO A 32 -10.99 4.00 -1.66
CA PRO A 32 -11.33 2.62 -1.35
C PRO A 32 -11.21 2.31 0.15
N THR A 33 -10.31 2.98 0.88
CA THR A 33 -10.21 2.84 2.34
C THR A 33 -11.44 3.38 3.06
N VAL A 34 -11.97 4.54 2.64
CA VAL A 34 -13.21 5.11 3.19
C VAL A 34 -14.40 4.19 2.90
N ILE A 35 -14.49 3.67 1.68
CA ILE A 35 -15.54 2.70 1.30
C ILE A 35 -15.41 1.44 2.16
N ALA A 36 -14.20 0.90 2.34
CA ALA A 36 -13.95 -0.26 3.18
C ALA A 36 -14.35 0.00 4.65
N GLY A 37 -13.99 1.16 5.21
CA GLY A 37 -14.40 1.57 6.56
C GLY A 37 -15.93 1.64 6.70
N GLY A 38 -16.63 2.19 5.72
CA GLY A 38 -18.09 2.22 5.69
C GLY A 38 -18.72 0.83 5.63
N VAL A 39 -18.18 -0.07 4.80
CA VAL A 39 -18.65 -1.46 4.72
C VAL A 39 -18.40 -2.20 6.03
N ILE A 40 -17.23 -2.02 6.64
CA ILE A 40 -16.92 -2.59 7.97
C ILE A 40 -17.93 -2.09 8.99
N PHE A 41 -18.18 -0.78 9.05
CA PHE A 41 -19.14 -0.20 9.99
C PHE A 41 -20.55 -0.76 9.81
N ILE A 42 -21.05 -0.84 8.57
CA ILE A 42 -22.37 -1.44 8.28
C ILE A 42 -22.39 -2.92 8.69
N THR A 43 -21.32 -3.64 8.40
CA THR A 43 -21.20 -5.08 8.73
C THR A 43 -21.21 -5.30 10.24
N PHE A 44 -20.49 -4.48 11.02
CA PHE A 44 -20.50 -4.52 12.48
C PHE A 44 -21.87 -4.19 13.08
N ASN A 45 -22.58 -3.19 12.56
CA ASN A 45 -23.93 -2.89 13.04
C ASN A 45 -24.96 -3.98 12.66
N LYS A 46 -24.72 -4.71 11.56
CA LYS A 46 -25.57 -5.84 11.14
C LYS A 46 -25.17 -7.18 11.79
N LEU A 47 -23.98 -7.26 12.37
CA LEU A 47 -23.45 -8.45 13.04
C LEU A 47 -24.24 -8.81 14.30
N GLU A 48 -24.86 -7.84 14.98
CA GLU A 48 -25.84 -8.11 16.04
C GLU A 48 -27.05 -8.92 15.55
N GLN A 49 -27.30 -8.96 14.23
CA GLN A 49 -28.43 -9.66 13.62
C GLN A 49 -28.04 -10.85 12.71
N ASN A 50 -26.80 -10.94 12.23
CA ASN A 50 -26.33 -12.01 11.33
C ASN A 50 -24.91 -12.47 11.69
N SER A 51 -24.73 -13.77 11.91
CA SER A 51 -23.39 -14.35 12.10
C SER A 51 -22.62 -14.35 10.78
N PHE A 52 -21.32 -14.04 10.81
CA PHE A 52 -20.41 -14.35 9.70
C PHE A 52 -20.44 -15.86 9.46
N ARG A 53 -21.12 -16.31 8.40
CA ARG A 53 -21.41 -17.73 8.16
C ARG A 53 -20.41 -18.41 7.24
N ASN A 54 -19.64 -17.66 6.45
CA ASN A 54 -18.74 -18.23 5.44
C ASN A 54 -17.30 -17.71 5.62
N THR A 55 -16.32 -18.60 5.44
CA THR A 55 -14.87 -18.29 5.40
C THR A 55 -14.56 -17.13 4.45
N TYR A 56 -15.34 -17.00 3.38
CA TYR A 56 -15.21 -15.90 2.42
C TYR A 56 -15.44 -14.50 3.05
N ASP A 57 -16.37 -14.35 3.99
CA ASP A 57 -16.63 -13.05 4.62
C ASP A 57 -15.44 -12.60 5.49
N TRP A 58 -14.80 -13.56 6.16
CA TRP A 58 -13.57 -13.34 6.92
C TRP A 58 -12.38 -12.95 6.03
N ILE A 59 -12.28 -13.54 4.83
CA ILE A 59 -11.26 -13.16 3.84
C ILE A 59 -11.49 -11.72 3.38
N VAL A 60 -12.72 -11.34 3.04
CA VAL A 60 -13.05 -9.97 2.63
C VAL A 60 -12.75 -8.96 3.74
N LEU A 61 -13.14 -9.27 4.98
CA LEU A 61 -12.88 -8.42 6.14
C LEU A 61 -11.36 -8.23 6.36
N SER A 62 -10.60 -9.33 6.29
CA SER A 62 -9.14 -9.30 6.44
C SER A 62 -8.46 -8.46 5.36
N LEU A 63 -8.93 -8.56 4.11
CA LEU A 63 -8.46 -7.72 3.02
C LEU A 63 -8.80 -6.24 3.27
N MET A 64 -10.03 -5.92 3.69
CA MET A 64 -10.41 -4.54 4.02
C MET A 64 -9.56 -3.91 5.13
N LEU A 65 -9.29 -4.66 6.20
CA LEU A 65 -8.39 -4.23 7.28
C LEU A 65 -6.96 -4.01 6.78
N SER A 66 -6.49 -4.87 5.89
CA SER A 66 -5.16 -4.73 5.26
C SER A 66 -5.07 -3.47 4.39
N GLY A 67 -6.15 -3.10 3.70
CA GLY A 67 -6.26 -1.84 2.95
C GLY A 67 -6.19 -0.60 3.85
N ILE A 68 -6.81 -0.64 5.03
CA ILE A 68 -6.71 0.41 6.05
C ILE A 68 -5.28 0.50 6.60
N ALA A 69 -4.63 -0.63 6.86
CA ALA A 69 -3.24 -0.67 7.30
C ALA A 69 -2.28 -0.04 6.26
N LEU A 70 -2.51 -0.31 4.97
CA LEU A 70 -1.78 0.36 3.88
C LEU A 70 -1.99 1.87 3.89
N GLN A 71 -3.22 2.34 4.12
CA GLN A 71 -3.51 3.78 4.22
C GLN A 71 -2.68 4.44 5.33
N TYR A 72 -2.56 3.78 6.49
CA TYR A 72 -1.75 4.27 7.60
C TYR A 72 -0.25 4.30 7.25
N ILE A 73 0.26 3.28 6.56
CA ILE A 73 1.66 3.24 6.12
C ILE A 73 1.96 4.37 5.13
N TYR A 74 1.10 4.58 4.13
CA TYR A 74 1.27 5.68 3.20
C TYR A 74 1.17 7.03 3.92
N TYR A 75 0.23 7.19 4.85
CA TYR A 75 0.14 8.39 5.68
C TYR A 75 1.46 8.68 6.42
N ARG A 76 2.05 7.68 7.08
CA ARG A 76 3.34 7.80 7.77
C ARG A 76 4.47 8.19 6.82
N GLN A 77 4.49 7.61 5.62
CA GLN A 77 5.45 7.94 4.56
C GLN A 77 5.17 9.32 3.92
N THR A 78 3.99 9.89 4.06
CA THR A 78 3.73 11.26 3.54
C THR A 78 4.07 12.36 4.53
N THR A 79 4.06 12.04 5.83
CA THR A 79 4.14 13.00 6.93
C THR A 79 5.49 13.01 7.65
N ASN A 80 6.26 11.92 7.56
CA ASN A 80 7.53 11.80 8.25
C ASN A 80 8.60 11.17 7.33
N THR A 81 9.67 11.93 7.08
CA THR A 81 10.81 11.57 6.22
C THR A 81 11.53 10.30 6.68
N ASP A 82 11.59 10.03 7.98
CA ASP A 82 12.25 8.84 8.52
C ASP A 82 11.48 7.57 8.14
N ASN A 83 10.16 7.66 8.08
CA ASN A 83 9.32 6.54 7.62
C ASN A 83 9.36 6.38 6.09
N VAL A 84 9.67 7.44 5.34
CA VAL A 84 9.92 7.34 3.88
C VAL A 84 11.16 6.53 3.63
N LEU A 85 12.25 6.84 4.34
CA LEU A 85 13.53 6.16 4.20
C LEU A 85 13.53 4.73 4.78
N ASN A 86 12.56 4.41 5.65
CA ASN A 86 12.47 3.08 6.22
C ASN A 86 11.96 2.04 5.17
N PRO A 87 12.79 1.06 4.77
CA PRO A 87 12.39 0.07 3.76
C PRO A 87 11.26 -0.86 4.22
N VAL A 88 11.06 -1.02 5.53
CA VAL A 88 10.06 -1.93 6.10
C VAL A 88 8.64 -1.57 5.65
N GLY A 89 8.30 -0.28 5.63
CA GLY A 89 6.98 0.19 5.18
C GLY A 89 6.70 -0.16 3.72
N TRP A 90 7.70 -0.01 2.86
CA TRP A 90 7.60 -0.36 1.44
C TRP A 90 7.51 -1.87 1.21
N VAL A 91 8.28 -2.67 1.95
CA VAL A 91 8.22 -4.13 1.90
C VAL A 91 6.85 -4.63 2.34
N PHE A 92 6.32 -4.10 3.45
CA PHE A 92 4.97 -4.46 3.91
C PHE A 92 3.92 -4.11 2.86
N SER A 93 4.04 -2.93 2.24
CA SER A 93 3.16 -2.52 1.14
C SER A 93 3.18 -3.51 -0.03
N ILE A 94 4.37 -3.95 -0.44
CA ILE A 94 4.56 -4.94 -1.50
C ILE A 94 3.86 -6.26 -1.15
N ILE A 95 4.08 -6.77 0.05
CA ILE A 95 3.50 -8.04 0.51
C ILE A 95 1.98 -7.98 0.48
N VAL A 96 1.37 -6.93 1.04
CA VAL A 96 -0.09 -6.81 1.08
C VAL A 96 -0.68 -6.71 -0.32
N ASN A 97 -0.12 -5.86 -1.20
CA ASN A 97 -0.62 -5.73 -2.57
C ASN A 97 -0.48 -7.05 -3.36
N ALA A 98 0.59 -7.82 -3.14
CA ALA A 98 0.75 -9.14 -3.74
C ALA A 98 -0.33 -10.13 -3.27
N ILE A 99 -0.64 -10.14 -1.97
CA ILE A 99 -1.72 -10.96 -1.40
C ILE A 99 -3.06 -10.59 -2.04
N PHE A 100 -3.36 -9.29 -2.17
CA PHE A 100 -4.58 -8.82 -2.84
C PHE A 100 -4.69 -9.35 -4.28
N ILE A 101 -3.61 -9.26 -5.06
CA ILE A 101 -3.60 -9.77 -6.45
C ILE A 101 -3.91 -11.28 -6.47
N VAL A 102 -3.25 -12.07 -5.62
CA VAL A 102 -3.48 -13.52 -5.56
C VAL A 102 -4.92 -13.84 -5.13
N SER A 103 -5.44 -13.17 -4.10
CA SER A 103 -6.82 -13.36 -3.63
C SER A 103 -7.85 -13.04 -4.72
N TYR A 104 -7.64 -11.97 -5.50
CA TYR A 104 -8.53 -11.63 -6.60
C TYR A 104 -8.38 -12.58 -7.80
N LEU A 105 -7.17 -13.06 -8.10
CA LEU A 105 -6.95 -14.05 -9.16
C LEU A 105 -7.66 -15.37 -8.87
N VAL A 106 -7.59 -15.86 -7.62
CA VAL A 106 -8.33 -17.06 -7.20
C VAL A 106 -9.83 -16.89 -7.45
N ARG A 107 -10.36 -15.70 -7.15
CA ARG A 107 -11.79 -15.41 -7.32
C ARG A 107 -12.21 -15.14 -8.76
N PHE A 108 -11.28 -14.70 -9.62
CA PHE A 108 -11.56 -14.45 -11.03
C PHE A 108 -12.09 -15.71 -11.73
N PHE A 109 -11.58 -16.90 -11.36
CA PHE A 109 -12.08 -18.18 -11.90
C PHE A 109 -13.53 -18.49 -11.52
N SER A 110 -14.04 -17.92 -10.42
CA SER A 110 -15.41 -18.13 -9.94
C SER A 110 -16.36 -16.99 -10.34
N ALA A 111 -15.84 -15.77 -10.53
CA ALA A 111 -16.62 -14.56 -10.82
C ALA A 111 -15.78 -13.54 -11.62
N PRO A 112 -15.63 -13.72 -12.94
CA PRO A 112 -14.68 -12.95 -13.75
C PRO A 112 -15.06 -11.47 -13.93
N SER A 113 -16.36 -11.13 -13.87
CA SER A 113 -16.87 -9.77 -14.08
C SER A 113 -16.37 -8.75 -13.06
N PHE A 114 -15.98 -9.19 -11.86
CA PHE A 114 -15.46 -8.31 -10.79
C PHE A 114 -13.94 -8.28 -10.70
N GLY A 115 -13.21 -9.21 -11.33
CA GLY A 115 -11.78 -9.41 -11.05
C GLY A 115 -10.83 -8.48 -11.81
N ALA A 116 -11.15 -8.08 -13.05
CA ALA A 116 -10.20 -7.31 -13.89
C ALA A 116 -9.85 -5.94 -13.28
N LEU A 117 -10.86 -5.17 -12.84
CA LEU A 117 -10.66 -3.86 -12.22
C LEU A 117 -10.03 -3.96 -10.82
N MET A 118 -10.35 -5.03 -10.10
CA MET A 118 -9.85 -5.30 -8.76
C MET A 118 -8.38 -5.78 -8.72
N ILE A 119 -7.83 -6.28 -9.84
CA ILE A 119 -6.41 -6.68 -9.96
C ILE A 119 -5.53 -5.53 -10.44
N VAL A 120 -6.03 -4.71 -11.37
CA VAL A 120 -5.26 -3.58 -11.94
C VAL A 120 -4.84 -2.60 -10.86
N TYR A 121 -5.73 -2.33 -9.90
CA TYR A 121 -5.48 -1.43 -8.78
C TYR A 121 -4.30 -1.89 -7.88
N PRO A 122 -4.33 -3.06 -7.22
CA PRO A 122 -3.21 -3.52 -6.39
C PRO A 122 -1.93 -3.77 -7.20
N ALA A 123 -2.04 -4.09 -8.50
CA ALA A 123 -0.86 -4.19 -9.38
C ALA A 123 -0.17 -2.84 -9.59
N ALA A 124 -0.91 -1.76 -9.83
CA ALA A 124 -0.34 -0.41 -9.92
C ALA A 124 0.33 0.00 -8.59
N PHE A 125 -0.31 -0.31 -7.47
CA PHE A 125 0.21 -0.04 -6.12
C PHE A 125 1.47 -0.84 -5.81
N LEU A 126 1.53 -2.10 -6.23
CA LEU A 126 2.71 -2.96 -6.14
C LEU A 126 3.88 -2.34 -6.91
N VAL A 127 3.68 -1.93 -8.17
CA VAL A 127 4.72 -1.31 -8.99
C VAL A 127 5.25 -0.03 -8.35
N CYS A 128 4.37 0.84 -7.86
CA CYS A 128 4.76 2.07 -7.17
C CYS A 128 5.50 1.78 -5.86
N SER A 129 5.09 0.78 -5.10
CA SER A 129 5.76 0.39 -3.85
C SER A 129 7.17 -0.17 -4.11
N VAL A 130 7.33 -0.97 -5.17
CA VAL A 130 8.65 -1.45 -5.63
C VAL A 130 9.54 -0.29 -6.10
N LYS A 131 8.98 0.68 -6.84
CA LYS A 131 9.71 1.88 -7.27
C LYS A 131 10.21 2.69 -6.07
N GLY A 132 9.36 2.91 -5.05
CA GLY A 132 9.75 3.57 -3.81
C GLY A 132 10.89 2.83 -3.10
N LEU A 133 10.77 1.52 -2.92
CA LEU A 133 11.80 0.70 -2.28
C LEU A 133 13.14 0.73 -3.04
N ARG A 134 13.11 0.64 -4.38
CA ARG A 134 14.33 0.71 -5.21
C ARG A 134 15.04 2.06 -5.06
N LEU A 135 14.27 3.14 -4.98
CA LEU A 135 14.81 4.50 -4.83
C LEU A 135 15.61 4.63 -3.53
N ILE A 136 15.08 4.06 -2.44
CA ILE A 136 15.70 4.09 -1.11
C ILE A 136 16.91 3.16 -1.03
N ARG A 137 16.81 1.93 -1.54
CA ARG A 137 17.95 1.00 -1.54
C ARG A 137 19.12 1.49 -2.40
N HIS A 138 18.83 2.14 -3.52
CA HIS A 138 19.87 2.77 -4.33
C HIS A 138 20.58 3.86 -3.53
N PHE A 139 19.82 4.69 -2.81
CA PHE A 139 20.38 5.69 -1.90
C PHE A 139 21.28 5.08 -0.81
N GLU A 140 20.81 4.05 -0.09
CA GLU A 140 21.62 3.35 0.92
C GLU A 140 22.95 2.83 0.34
N SER A 141 22.90 2.24 -0.86
CA SER A 141 24.09 1.70 -1.52
C SER A 141 25.11 2.78 -1.93
N SER A 142 24.65 3.97 -2.32
CA SER A 142 25.51 5.10 -2.71
C SER A 142 26.09 5.87 -1.52
N TYR A 143 25.57 5.67 -0.31
CA TYR A 143 26.04 6.33 0.91
C TYR A 143 27.09 5.51 1.67
N ILE A 144 27.14 4.20 1.44
CA ILE A 144 28.07 3.25 2.08
C ILE A 144 29.37 3.09 1.26
N SER A 145 29.35 3.43 -0.03
CA SER A 145 30.52 3.44 -0.94
C SER A 145 31.32 4.73 -0.87
#